data_AF-A0A5Q4BL17-F1
#
_entry.id   AF-A0A5Q4BL17-F1
#
_cell.length_a   1.000
_cell.length_b   1.000
_cell.length_c   1.000
_cell.angle_alpha   90.00
_cell.angle_beta   90.00
_cell.angle_gamma   90.00
#
_symmetry.space_group_name_H-M   'P 1'
#
loop_
_entity.id
_entity.type
_entity.pdbx_description
1 polymer ?
#
loop_
_entity_poly.entity_id
_entity_poly.type
_entity_poly.pdbx_seq_one_letter_code
_entity_poly.pdbx_strand_id
1 'polypeptide(L)'
;MVLRHFWGARKWGVPGSGYADLPHHHALAEVKSERLYEIGGEPPQSTWGDVGGLHKTLDGHVRIHDSFPHQRLGTLRLLELPLEASRDDVASETKLWRSIDLETSGIERGLAIYALRTYDEGDAHPQVSLTISPEVLIRIDASGPCLRVVEFSRVIAAPVADKTLAAHGADALWVTSPPHLPGLPPLDREFGRGKRTIQLDIGDPSDKARLLERLRTADAFIQGYRPGSLAAHGLSPAELAAANPGLVVANLSAFGPDGPWSGRRGFDPLVQTCSGMNLWTTALGYFLASGISAALHKRATEGGSWIADASLAGVMKYPRSLGQYAGKTGFEAHDITNNLPENLFQRRETDFGMTKYLKHSATVEGHEPGWDVMPKISGTDEPRWLS
;
A
#
# COMPACT_ATOMS: atom_id res chain seq x y z
N MET A 1 9.30 -20.39 -4.89
CA MET A 1 9.21 -21.65 -4.11
C MET A 1 8.31 -21.52 -2.89
N VAL A 2 8.47 -20.46 -2.09
CA VAL A 2 7.66 -20.16 -0.87
C VAL A 2 6.14 -20.28 -1.10
N LEU A 3 5.59 -19.66 -2.15
CA LEU A 3 4.15 -19.68 -2.47
C LEU A 3 3.52 -21.09 -2.60
N ARG A 4 4.29 -22.15 -2.91
CA ARG A 4 3.76 -23.52 -3.08
C ARG A 4 3.39 -24.23 -1.78
N HIS A 5 3.86 -23.76 -0.62
CA HIS A 5 3.55 -24.39 0.68
C HIS A 5 2.41 -23.70 1.44
N PHE A 6 1.96 -22.52 1.00
CA PHE A 6 0.99 -21.73 1.73
C PHE A 6 -0.44 -22.24 1.64
N TRP A 7 -0.88 -22.60 0.44
CA TRP A 7 -2.28 -22.94 0.17
C TRP A 7 -2.66 -24.37 0.57
N GLY A 8 -1.67 -25.22 0.92
CA GLY A 8 -1.86 -26.65 1.18
C GLY A 8 -2.18 -27.04 2.63
N ALA A 9 -2.45 -26.11 3.55
CA ALA A 9 -2.50 -26.42 4.99
C ALA A 9 -3.79 -25.96 5.73
N ARG A 10 -4.65 -26.94 6.01
CA ARG A 10 -5.50 -27.05 7.22
C ARG A 10 -6.85 -26.31 7.32
N LYS A 11 -7.36 -25.62 6.29
CA LYS A 11 -8.81 -25.30 6.24
C LYS A 11 -9.63 -26.08 5.20
N TRP A 12 -8.98 -26.79 4.27
CA TRP A 12 -9.64 -27.30 3.04
C TRP A 12 -9.46 -28.79 2.72
N GLY A 13 -8.95 -29.62 3.64
CA GLY A 13 -9.04 -31.09 3.53
C GLY A 13 -8.31 -31.80 2.37
N VAL A 14 -7.61 -31.09 1.48
CA VAL A 14 -6.88 -31.68 0.35
C VAL A 14 -5.41 -31.94 0.73
N PRO A 15 -4.92 -33.20 0.70
CA PRO A 15 -3.52 -33.52 0.89
C PRO A 15 -2.76 -33.44 -0.44
N GLY A 16 -2.06 -32.32 -0.70
CA GLY A 16 -1.20 -32.19 -1.87
C GLY A 16 -0.62 -30.80 -2.04
N SER A 17 0.55 -30.69 -2.67
CA SER A 17 1.10 -29.42 -3.14
C SER A 17 0.38 -29.00 -4.42
N GLY A 18 -0.78 -28.35 -4.27
CA GLY A 18 -1.60 -27.92 -5.40
C GLY A 18 -0.82 -27.05 -6.39
N TYR A 19 -1.11 -27.21 -7.68
CA TYR A 19 -0.59 -26.33 -8.72
C TYR A 19 -1.18 -24.92 -8.55
N ALA A 20 -0.37 -23.89 -8.79
CA ALA A 20 -0.83 -22.51 -8.84
C ALA A 20 -0.38 -21.90 -10.16
N ASP A 21 -1.32 -21.30 -10.89
CA ASP A 21 -1.05 -20.60 -12.15
C ASP A 21 -1.17 -19.08 -11.96
N LEU A 22 -0.37 -18.33 -12.72
CA LEU A 22 -0.34 -16.87 -12.67
C LEU A 22 -0.03 -16.31 -14.06
N PRO A 23 -1.05 -16.12 -14.93
CA PRO A 23 -0.85 -15.62 -16.28
C PRO A 23 -0.25 -14.22 -16.28
N HIS A 24 0.98 -14.08 -16.78
CA HIS A 24 1.78 -12.85 -16.63
C HIS A 24 1.05 -11.57 -17.07
N HIS A 25 0.28 -11.62 -18.17
CA HIS A 25 -0.46 -10.45 -18.67
C HIS A 25 -1.59 -10.02 -17.71
N HIS A 26 -2.28 -10.98 -17.10
CA HIS A 26 -3.33 -10.71 -16.11
C HIS A 26 -2.70 -10.19 -14.81
N ALA A 27 -1.62 -10.80 -14.33
CA ALA A 27 -0.91 -10.34 -13.14
C ALA A 27 -0.40 -8.90 -13.27
N LEU A 28 0.22 -8.55 -14.41
CA LEU A 28 0.69 -7.19 -14.66
C LEU A 28 -0.46 -6.17 -14.85
N ALA A 29 -1.64 -6.61 -15.33
CA ALA A 29 -2.84 -5.78 -15.34
C ALA A 29 -3.42 -5.58 -13.94
N GLU A 30 -3.40 -6.59 -13.06
CA GLU A 30 -3.89 -6.49 -11.68
C GLU A 30 -3.05 -5.51 -10.84
N VAL A 31 -1.74 -5.44 -11.10
CA VAL A 31 -0.82 -4.40 -10.56
C VAL A 31 -1.28 -2.97 -10.90
N LYS A 32 -2.11 -2.77 -11.92
CA LYS A 32 -2.71 -1.48 -12.32
C LYS A 32 -4.24 -1.43 -12.12
N SER A 33 -4.81 -2.34 -11.32
CA SER A 33 -6.28 -2.50 -11.19
C SER A 33 -7.02 -1.23 -10.76
N GLU A 34 -6.33 -0.27 -10.12
CA GLU A 34 -6.87 1.05 -9.77
C GLU A 34 -7.29 1.93 -10.95
N ARG A 35 -6.93 1.53 -12.18
CA ARG A 35 -7.24 2.22 -13.43
C ARG A 35 -8.29 1.50 -14.27
N LEU A 36 -8.70 0.30 -13.85
CA LEU A 36 -9.37 -0.70 -14.71
C LEU A 36 -10.74 -1.12 -14.22
N TYR A 37 -11.16 -0.67 -13.03
CA TYR A 37 -12.55 -0.83 -12.61
C TYR A 37 -13.44 0.22 -13.30
N GLU A 38 -14.73 -0.06 -13.44
CA GLU A 38 -15.73 0.88 -13.96
C GLU A 38 -16.94 0.85 -13.02
N ILE A 39 -17.59 1.99 -12.76
CA ILE A 39 -18.86 2.06 -12.00
C ILE A 39 -19.92 2.64 -12.91
N GLY A 40 -20.98 1.88 -13.20
CA GLY A 40 -22.00 2.29 -14.17
C GLY A 40 -21.48 2.44 -15.61
N GLY A 41 -20.28 1.93 -15.91
CA GLY A 41 -19.57 2.11 -17.17
C GLY A 41 -18.56 3.28 -17.17
N GLU A 42 -18.52 4.09 -16.12
CA GLU A 42 -17.56 5.20 -15.98
C GLU A 42 -16.26 4.76 -15.30
N PRO A 43 -15.08 5.18 -15.80
CA PRO A 43 -13.79 4.84 -15.21
C PRO A 43 -13.50 5.59 -13.90
N PRO A 44 -12.50 5.16 -13.10
CA PRO A 44 -12.00 5.91 -11.95
C PRO A 44 -11.61 7.34 -12.29
N GLN A 45 -12.01 8.27 -11.43
CA GLN A 45 -11.42 9.59 -11.39
C GLN A 45 -9.98 9.51 -10.84
N SER A 46 -9.08 10.31 -11.41
CA SER A 46 -7.73 10.47 -10.86
C SER A 46 -7.78 10.94 -9.42
N THR A 47 -6.91 10.39 -8.57
CA THR A 47 -6.72 10.89 -7.20
C THR A 47 -5.61 11.93 -7.07
N TRP A 48 -4.83 12.17 -8.13
CA TRP A 48 -3.93 13.33 -8.17
C TRP A 48 -4.75 14.63 -8.28
N GLY A 49 -4.25 15.68 -7.64
CA GLY A 49 -4.81 17.02 -7.81
C GLY A 49 -4.34 17.67 -9.11
N ASP A 50 -4.56 18.98 -9.16
CA ASP A 50 -4.30 19.88 -10.28
C ASP A 50 -2.88 20.45 -10.30
N VAL A 51 -2.19 20.54 -9.16
CA VAL A 51 -0.88 21.24 -9.04
C VAL A 51 0.32 20.30 -8.91
N GLY A 52 0.09 18.99 -8.72
CA GLY A 52 1.12 18.02 -8.41
C GLY A 52 1.93 17.51 -9.61
N GLY A 53 2.61 16.40 -9.38
CA GLY A 53 3.47 15.73 -10.36
C GLY A 53 4.88 16.31 -10.39
N LEU A 54 5.56 16.13 -11.53
CA LEU A 54 6.96 16.55 -11.71
C LEU A 54 7.03 18.00 -12.20
N HIS A 55 7.90 18.79 -11.59
CA HIS A 55 8.12 20.21 -11.84
C HIS A 55 9.61 20.51 -11.99
N LYS A 56 9.95 21.46 -12.86
CA LYS A 56 11.34 21.86 -13.11
C LYS A 56 11.81 22.87 -12.06
N THR A 57 13.05 22.74 -11.63
CA THR A 57 13.76 23.65 -10.71
C THR A 57 14.98 24.28 -11.40
N LEU A 58 15.72 25.17 -10.70
CA LEU A 58 16.95 25.79 -11.21
C LEU A 58 17.98 24.78 -11.71
N ASP A 59 18.13 23.67 -10.96
CA ASP A 59 19.20 22.68 -11.11
C ASP A 59 18.71 21.24 -11.40
N GLY A 60 17.40 21.04 -11.53
CA GLY A 60 16.85 19.70 -11.70
C GLY A 60 15.32 19.68 -11.77
N HIS A 61 14.72 18.75 -11.03
CA HIS A 61 13.27 18.64 -10.90
C HIS A 61 12.89 18.25 -9.46
N VAL A 62 11.67 18.57 -9.05
CA VAL A 62 11.02 18.01 -7.86
C VAL A 62 9.71 17.34 -8.25
N ARG A 63 9.31 16.28 -7.54
CA ARG A 63 7.95 15.76 -7.59
C ARG A 63 7.18 16.19 -6.34
N ILE A 64 6.04 16.84 -6.57
CA ILE A 64 5.12 17.35 -5.56
C ILE A 64 3.91 16.42 -5.49
N HIS A 65 3.51 16.00 -4.30
CA HIS A 65 2.26 15.27 -4.08
C HIS A 65 1.15 16.21 -3.62
N ASP A 66 -0.06 16.09 -4.18
CA ASP A 66 -1.17 17.00 -3.94
C ASP A 66 -2.54 16.33 -3.73
N SER A 67 -2.63 14.99 -3.81
CA SER A 67 -3.88 14.20 -3.65
C SER A 67 -4.65 14.43 -2.35
N PHE A 68 -4.09 15.17 -1.38
CA PHE A 68 -4.77 15.59 -0.17
C PHE A 68 -4.78 17.12 -0.05
N PRO A 69 -5.90 17.75 0.36
CA PRO A 69 -6.00 19.20 0.44
C PRO A 69 -4.88 19.88 1.24
N HIS A 70 -4.44 19.27 2.36
CA HIS A 70 -3.35 19.82 3.17
C HIS A 70 -1.98 19.81 2.46
N GLN A 71 -1.76 18.89 1.52
CA GLN A 71 -0.55 18.84 0.69
C GLN A 71 -0.61 19.89 -0.43
N ARG A 72 -1.74 19.97 -1.16
CA ARG A 72 -2.00 21.01 -2.17
C ARG A 72 -1.84 22.42 -1.57
N LEU A 73 -2.67 22.75 -0.57
CA LEU A 73 -2.70 24.07 0.06
C LEU A 73 -1.39 24.39 0.80
N GLY A 74 -0.70 23.37 1.32
CA GLY A 74 0.61 23.52 1.93
C GLY A 74 1.69 23.88 0.92
N THR A 75 1.67 23.27 -0.26
CA THR A 75 2.57 23.61 -1.38
C THR A 75 2.36 25.04 -1.85
N LEU A 76 1.11 25.46 -2.08
CA LEU A 76 0.82 26.83 -2.52
C LEU A 76 1.30 27.86 -1.50
N ARG A 77 1.14 27.62 -0.20
CA ARG A 77 1.68 28.49 0.86
C ARG A 77 3.21 28.47 0.97
N LEU A 78 3.90 27.37 0.63
CA LEU A 78 5.36 27.31 0.60
C LEU A 78 5.92 28.14 -0.57
N LEU A 79 5.20 28.14 -1.69
CA LEU A 79 5.55 28.90 -2.90
C LEU A 79 4.96 30.33 -2.91
N GLU A 80 4.35 30.77 -1.80
CA GLU A 80 3.71 32.09 -1.65
C GLU A 80 2.63 32.41 -2.71
N LEU A 81 2.00 31.37 -3.28
CA LEU A 81 0.97 31.45 -4.32
C LEU A 81 -0.45 31.55 -3.74
N PRO A 82 -1.40 32.19 -4.46
CA PRO A 82 -2.83 32.19 -4.09
C PRO A 82 -3.42 30.77 -4.12
N LEU A 83 -4.55 30.55 -3.44
CA LEU A 83 -5.13 29.20 -3.29
C LEU A 83 -5.70 28.66 -4.60
N GLU A 84 -6.04 29.57 -5.52
CA GLU A 84 -6.58 29.35 -6.85
C GLU A 84 -5.47 29.15 -7.90
N ALA A 85 -4.20 29.23 -7.51
CA ALA A 85 -3.06 29.08 -8.42
C ALA A 85 -3.10 27.74 -9.17
N SER A 86 -2.75 27.81 -10.44
CA SER A 86 -2.72 26.70 -11.38
C SER A 86 -1.43 25.88 -11.29
N ARG A 87 -1.39 24.78 -12.03
CA ARG A 87 -0.18 23.99 -12.23
C ARG A 87 0.96 24.79 -12.86
N ASP A 88 0.65 25.75 -13.72
CA ASP A 88 1.64 26.52 -14.46
C ASP A 88 2.22 27.66 -13.61
N ASP A 89 1.46 28.18 -12.65
CA ASP A 89 1.95 29.11 -11.62
C ASP A 89 2.95 28.38 -10.71
N VAL A 90 2.59 27.19 -10.22
CA VAL A 90 3.50 26.32 -9.45
C VAL A 90 4.74 25.97 -10.27
N ALA A 91 4.58 25.57 -11.54
CA ALA A 91 5.70 25.26 -12.43
C ALA A 91 6.54 26.49 -12.83
N SER A 92 6.07 27.72 -12.56
CA SER A 92 6.82 28.95 -12.78
C SER A 92 7.63 29.30 -11.53
N GLU A 93 7.03 29.21 -10.36
CA GLU A 93 7.69 29.48 -9.08
C GLU A 93 8.75 28.41 -8.75
N THR A 94 8.48 27.12 -8.95
CA THR A 94 9.48 26.06 -8.66
C THR A 94 10.78 26.22 -9.45
N LYS A 95 10.76 26.90 -10.60
CA LYS A 95 11.97 27.20 -11.41
C LYS A 95 12.92 28.18 -10.71
N LEU A 96 12.47 28.92 -9.70
CA LEU A 96 13.30 29.85 -8.91
C LEU A 96 14.03 29.16 -7.75
N TRP A 97 13.68 27.91 -7.44
CA TRP A 97 14.24 27.14 -6.35
C TRP A 97 15.33 26.18 -6.82
N ARG A 98 16.26 25.84 -5.93
CA ARG A 98 17.08 24.63 -6.06
C ARG A 98 16.27 23.42 -5.60
N SER A 99 16.45 22.29 -6.26
CA SER A 99 15.67 21.07 -6.02
C SER A 99 15.74 20.57 -4.57
N ILE A 100 16.94 20.55 -3.98
CA ILE A 100 17.16 20.10 -2.60
C ILE A 100 16.67 21.13 -1.57
N ASP A 101 16.80 22.42 -1.85
CA ASP A 101 16.33 23.50 -0.96
C ASP A 101 14.79 23.49 -0.84
N LEU A 102 14.10 23.23 -1.97
CA LEU A 102 12.65 23.08 -2.03
C LEU A 102 12.17 21.76 -1.41
N GLU A 103 12.87 20.64 -1.61
CA GLU A 103 12.62 19.39 -0.88
C GLU A 103 12.70 19.63 0.63
N THR A 104 13.81 20.23 1.10
CA THR A 104 14.05 20.46 2.53
C THR A 104 12.97 21.35 3.13
N SER A 105 12.69 22.49 2.51
CA SER A 105 11.64 23.43 2.94
C SER A 105 10.25 22.81 2.95
N GLY A 106 9.96 21.90 2.00
CA GLY A 106 8.72 21.13 1.96
C GLY A 106 8.62 20.12 3.11
N ILE A 107 9.67 19.33 3.32
CA ILE A 107 9.73 18.29 4.37
C ILE A 107 9.59 18.90 5.77
N GLU A 108 10.27 20.01 6.06
CA GLU A 108 10.19 20.72 7.35
C GLU A 108 8.76 21.23 7.64
N ARG A 109 8.02 21.63 6.60
CA ARG A 109 6.61 22.02 6.67
C ARG A 109 5.64 20.83 6.63
N GLY A 110 6.16 19.60 6.67
CA GLY A 110 5.36 18.38 6.65
C GLY A 110 4.69 18.08 5.31
N LEU A 111 5.22 18.62 4.21
CA LEU A 111 4.79 18.33 2.84
C LEU A 111 5.54 17.12 2.28
N ALA A 112 5.00 16.52 1.23
CA ALA A 112 5.62 15.46 0.47
C ALA A 112 6.09 16.03 -0.88
N ILE A 113 7.33 16.53 -0.89
CA ILE A 113 8.04 17.08 -2.05
C ILE A 113 9.42 16.45 -2.05
N TYR A 114 9.86 15.92 -3.20
CA TYR A 114 11.16 15.25 -3.33
C TYR A 114 11.89 15.63 -4.60
N ALA A 115 13.19 15.92 -4.48
CA ALA A 115 14.08 16.14 -5.61
C ALA A 115 14.28 14.85 -6.41
N LEU A 116 14.21 14.98 -7.74
CA LEU A 116 14.61 13.94 -8.67
C LEU A 116 16.12 13.71 -8.54
N ARG A 117 16.49 12.46 -8.29
CA ARG A 117 17.88 12.00 -8.21
C ARG A 117 18.13 10.98 -9.32
N THR A 118 19.38 10.80 -9.72
CA THR A 118 19.85 9.66 -10.52
C THR A 118 19.97 8.40 -9.66
N TYR A 119 20.30 7.25 -10.27
CA TYR A 119 20.61 6.04 -9.50
C TYR A 119 21.84 6.21 -8.61
N ASP A 120 22.91 6.82 -9.12
CA ASP A 120 24.15 6.99 -8.37
C ASP A 120 23.97 7.93 -7.16
N GLU A 121 23.26 9.04 -7.36
CA GLU A 121 22.87 9.96 -6.27
C GLU A 121 21.90 9.30 -5.27
N GLY A 122 21.01 8.43 -5.76
CA GLY A 122 20.12 7.63 -4.93
C GLY A 122 20.89 6.64 -4.06
N ASP A 123 21.76 5.82 -4.64
CA ASP A 123 22.53 4.79 -3.94
C ASP A 123 23.56 5.36 -2.96
N ALA A 124 24.15 6.51 -3.30
CA ALA A 124 25.03 7.25 -2.39
C ALA A 124 24.27 7.86 -1.19
N HIS A 125 22.95 7.99 -1.25
CA HIS A 125 22.19 8.62 -0.18
C HIS A 125 22.04 7.68 1.04
N PRO A 126 22.37 8.12 2.28
CA PRO A 126 22.35 7.26 3.47
C PRO A 126 21.03 6.51 3.72
N GLN A 127 19.88 7.09 3.37
CA GLN A 127 18.61 6.38 3.50
C GLN A 127 18.53 5.13 2.62
N VAL A 128 18.92 5.27 1.35
CA VAL A 128 18.74 4.23 0.34
C VAL A 128 19.73 3.10 0.60
N SER A 129 20.96 3.42 1.03
CA SER A 129 21.93 2.40 1.43
C SER A 129 21.40 1.55 2.60
N LEU A 130 20.83 2.18 3.63
CA LEU A 130 20.24 1.52 4.81
C LEU A 130 19.00 0.68 4.51
N THR A 131 18.32 0.86 3.36
CA THR A 131 17.04 0.16 3.16
C THR A 131 17.22 -1.33 2.88
N ILE A 132 16.62 -2.17 3.71
CA ILE A 132 16.76 -3.63 3.67
C ILE A 132 15.91 -4.23 2.52
N SER A 133 16.34 -5.38 1.99
CA SER A 133 15.57 -6.25 1.08
C SER A 133 14.18 -6.60 1.66
N PRO A 134 13.18 -6.90 0.81
CA PRO A 134 11.77 -6.58 1.10
C PRO A 134 11.04 -7.39 2.17
N GLU A 135 11.71 -8.31 2.88
CA GLU A 135 11.11 -9.16 3.90
C GLU A 135 12.09 -9.35 5.08
N VAL A 136 11.90 -8.58 6.16
CA VAL A 136 12.53 -8.86 7.46
C VAL A 136 11.50 -9.54 8.36
N LEU A 137 11.77 -10.78 8.76
CA LEU A 137 10.92 -11.59 9.63
C LEU A 137 11.54 -11.73 11.03
N ILE A 138 10.98 -11.04 12.02
CA ILE A 138 11.46 -11.03 13.41
C ILE A 138 10.52 -11.85 14.32
N ARG A 139 11.05 -12.79 15.12
CA ARG A 139 10.27 -13.74 15.96
C ARG A 139 9.89 -13.20 17.34
N ILE A 140 8.62 -13.37 17.76
CA ILE A 140 8.03 -12.89 19.02
C ILE A 140 6.75 -13.70 19.50
N ASP A 141 6.72 -15.06 19.56
CA ASP A 141 5.69 -16.08 20.07
C ASP A 141 4.18 -15.71 20.30
N ALA A 142 3.09 -16.42 19.88
CA ALA A 142 2.72 -17.86 19.74
C ALA A 142 1.95 -18.25 18.41
N SER A 143 0.69 -18.78 18.32
CA SER A 143 0.11 -19.30 17.01
C SER A 143 -1.44 -19.43 16.88
N GLY A 144 -2.05 -19.39 15.66
CA GLY A 144 -3.51 -19.55 15.44
C GLY A 144 -4.06 -19.88 14.01
N PRO A 145 -5.38 -20.13 13.83
CA PRO A 145 -6.05 -20.55 12.57
C PRO A 145 -6.99 -19.48 11.92
N CYS A 146 -7.29 -19.65 10.62
CA CYS A 146 -8.22 -18.83 9.80
C CYS A 146 -7.92 -17.32 9.83
N LEU A 147 -7.02 -16.89 8.93
CA LEU A 147 -6.48 -15.54 8.83
C LEU A 147 -7.52 -14.42 8.96
N ARG A 148 -7.56 -13.80 10.14
CA ARG A 148 -8.23 -12.54 10.42
C ARG A 148 -7.25 -11.38 10.35
N VAL A 149 -7.58 -10.34 9.60
CA VAL A 149 -6.70 -9.18 9.39
C VAL A 149 -7.38 -7.92 9.89
N VAL A 150 -6.63 -7.11 10.65
CA VAL A 150 -6.98 -5.71 10.94
C VAL A 150 -6.02 -4.81 10.18
N GLU A 151 -6.54 -3.97 9.30
CA GLU A 151 -5.75 -3.05 8.49
C GLU A 151 -5.92 -1.59 8.94
N PHE A 152 -4.79 -0.94 9.19
CA PHE A 152 -4.64 0.49 9.48
C PHE A 152 -3.83 1.14 8.35
N SER A 153 -4.48 1.46 7.24
CA SER A 153 -3.79 1.98 6.06
C SER A 153 -4.63 2.96 5.25
N ARG A 154 -3.98 3.58 4.25
CA ARG A 154 -4.57 4.51 3.28
C ARG A 154 -3.86 4.32 1.93
N VAL A 155 -4.45 4.85 0.86
CA VAL A 155 -3.85 4.93 -0.49
C VAL A 155 -3.78 3.56 -1.19
N ILE A 156 -2.62 2.91 -1.34
CA ILE A 156 -2.46 1.78 -2.29
C ILE A 156 -1.69 0.59 -1.69
N ALA A 157 -0.44 0.76 -1.28
CA ALA A 157 0.45 -0.39 -1.12
C ALA A 157 0.04 -1.36 0.02
N ALA A 158 -0.35 -0.85 1.20
CA ALA A 158 -0.95 -1.69 2.24
C ALA A 158 -2.36 -2.20 1.86
N PRO A 159 -3.27 -1.36 1.31
CA PRO A 159 -4.58 -1.83 0.83
C PRO A 159 -4.53 -2.96 -0.19
N VAL A 160 -3.52 -2.99 -1.07
CA VAL A 160 -3.23 -4.09 -2.00
C VAL A 160 -2.83 -5.37 -1.25
N ALA A 161 -2.03 -5.25 -0.19
CA ALA A 161 -1.63 -6.41 0.61
C ALA A 161 -2.84 -7.08 1.25
N ASP A 162 -3.70 -6.31 1.94
CA ASP A 162 -4.90 -6.88 2.57
C ASP A 162 -5.94 -7.35 1.55
N LYS A 163 -6.15 -6.61 0.44
CA LYS A 163 -6.96 -7.07 -0.71
C LYS A 163 -6.47 -8.41 -1.26
N THR A 164 -5.15 -8.64 -1.29
CA THR A 164 -4.56 -9.91 -1.73
C THR A 164 -4.86 -11.04 -0.74
N LEU A 165 -4.68 -10.80 0.57
CA LEU A 165 -5.03 -11.78 1.60
C LEU A 165 -6.53 -12.11 1.58
N ALA A 166 -7.39 -11.10 1.40
CA ALA A 166 -8.83 -11.25 1.28
C ALA A 166 -9.28 -11.99 0.01
N ALA A 167 -8.57 -11.83 -1.12
CA ALA A 167 -8.78 -12.62 -2.34
C ALA A 167 -8.66 -14.13 -2.06
N HIS A 168 -7.84 -14.48 -1.08
CA HIS A 168 -7.55 -15.85 -0.67
C HIS A 168 -8.32 -16.28 0.60
N GLY A 169 -9.40 -15.58 0.94
CA GLY A 169 -10.30 -15.97 2.03
C GLY A 169 -9.87 -15.52 3.44
N ALA A 170 -8.99 -14.51 3.55
CA ALA A 170 -8.82 -13.80 4.81
C ALA A 170 -10.07 -12.99 5.17
N ASP A 171 -10.40 -12.93 6.45
CA ASP A 171 -11.44 -12.04 6.96
C ASP A 171 -10.83 -10.69 7.37
N ALA A 172 -11.01 -9.69 6.52
CA ALA A 172 -10.31 -8.40 6.60
C ALA A 172 -11.22 -7.26 7.09
N LEU A 173 -10.77 -6.58 8.16
CA LEU A 173 -11.36 -5.35 8.69
C LEU A 173 -10.42 -4.16 8.40
N TRP A 174 -10.78 -3.32 7.43
CA TRP A 174 -10.06 -2.08 7.15
C TRP A 174 -10.62 -0.95 8.03
N VAL A 175 -9.78 -0.40 8.89
CA VAL A 175 -10.16 0.66 9.82
C VAL A 175 -9.89 2.03 9.23
N THR A 176 -10.94 2.84 9.20
CA THR A 176 -10.95 4.23 8.71
C THR A 176 -11.35 5.18 9.84
N SER A 177 -11.00 6.46 9.72
CA SER A 177 -11.32 7.47 10.76
C SER A 177 -11.68 8.83 10.14
N PRO A 178 -12.75 8.92 9.33
CA PRO A 178 -13.31 10.21 8.94
C PRO A 178 -13.96 10.91 10.15
N PRO A 179 -14.00 12.25 10.19
CA PRO A 179 -13.48 13.19 9.20
C PRO A 179 -11.95 13.44 9.33
N HIS A 180 -11.32 13.00 10.42
CA HIS A 180 -9.94 13.35 10.77
C HIS A 180 -8.88 12.84 9.77
N LEU A 181 -9.10 11.65 9.20
CA LEU A 181 -8.25 11.05 8.16
C LEU A 181 -9.10 10.74 6.91
N PRO A 182 -9.29 11.71 6.00
CA PRO A 182 -10.12 11.51 4.82
C PRO A 182 -9.56 10.43 3.89
N GLY A 183 -10.45 9.62 3.32
CA GLY A 183 -10.10 8.61 2.32
C GLY A 183 -9.71 9.20 0.96
N LEU A 184 -9.51 8.33 -0.03
CA LEU A 184 -9.43 8.67 -1.45
C LEU A 184 -10.45 7.81 -2.20
N PRO A 185 -11.71 8.28 -2.36
CA PRO A 185 -12.83 7.42 -2.73
C PRO A 185 -12.62 6.52 -3.97
N PRO A 186 -11.93 6.94 -5.05
CA PRO A 186 -11.62 6.02 -6.15
C PRO A 186 -10.75 4.82 -5.73
N LEU A 187 -9.71 5.06 -4.93
CA LEU A 187 -8.83 4.00 -4.42
C LEU A 187 -9.52 3.18 -3.33
N ASP A 188 -10.30 3.81 -2.46
CA ASP A 188 -11.00 3.10 -1.39
C ASP A 188 -12.05 2.12 -1.95
N ARG A 189 -12.73 2.49 -3.05
CA ARG A 189 -13.63 1.59 -3.82
C ARG A 189 -12.86 0.45 -4.46
N GLU A 190 -11.73 0.73 -5.10
CA GLU A 190 -10.88 -0.28 -5.74
C GLU A 190 -10.33 -1.30 -4.74
N PHE A 191 -9.71 -0.81 -3.66
CA PHE A 191 -8.98 -1.63 -2.71
C PHE A 191 -9.84 -2.13 -1.56
N GLY A 192 -11.08 -1.66 -1.40
CA GLY A 192 -12.05 -2.20 -0.45
C GLY A 192 -12.62 -3.58 -0.82
N ARG A 193 -12.41 -4.08 -2.06
CA ARG A 193 -12.86 -5.43 -2.45
C ARG A 193 -12.22 -6.50 -1.55
N GLY A 194 -13.06 -7.42 -1.07
CA GLY A 194 -12.70 -8.47 -0.12
C GLY A 194 -12.77 -8.05 1.35
N LYS A 195 -12.89 -6.75 1.64
CA LYS A 195 -12.71 -6.20 2.98
C LYS A 195 -13.97 -5.51 3.47
N ARG A 196 -14.10 -5.41 4.80
CA ARG A 196 -15.20 -4.70 5.47
C ARG A 196 -14.64 -3.43 6.09
N THR A 197 -15.28 -2.30 5.84
CA THR A 197 -14.73 -0.97 6.17
C THR A 197 -15.39 -0.41 7.41
N ILE A 198 -14.67 -0.48 8.53
CA ILE A 198 -15.14 -0.05 9.84
C ILE A 198 -14.59 1.34 10.20
N GLN A 199 -15.31 2.06 11.07
CA GLN A 199 -14.89 3.36 11.58
C GLN A 199 -14.62 3.27 13.08
N LEU A 200 -13.41 3.67 13.48
CA LEU A 200 -12.97 3.74 14.88
C LEU A 200 -11.97 4.89 15.04
N ASP A 201 -12.16 5.76 16.03
CA ASP A 201 -11.14 6.75 16.43
C ASP A 201 -10.30 6.21 17.59
N ILE A 202 -9.00 6.01 17.38
CA ILE A 202 -8.07 5.54 18.42
C ILE A 202 -7.71 6.62 19.47
N GLY A 203 -8.16 7.87 19.26
CA GLY A 203 -8.19 8.92 20.26
C GLY A 203 -9.34 8.79 21.25
N ASP A 204 -10.45 8.13 20.86
CA ASP A 204 -11.55 7.80 21.77
C ASP A 204 -11.24 6.51 22.55
N PRO A 205 -11.27 6.52 23.90
CA PRO A 205 -10.97 5.32 24.70
C PRO A 205 -11.90 4.13 24.45
N SER A 206 -13.16 4.37 24.07
CA SER A 206 -14.16 3.34 23.77
C SER A 206 -13.85 2.64 22.44
N ASP A 207 -13.58 3.41 21.39
CA ASP A 207 -13.21 2.87 20.08
C ASP A 207 -11.84 2.19 20.11
N LYS A 208 -10.89 2.74 20.87
CA LYS A 208 -9.63 2.06 21.16
C LYS A 208 -9.84 0.73 21.90
N ALA A 209 -10.77 0.65 22.85
CA ALA A 209 -11.10 -0.61 23.52
C ALA A 209 -11.73 -1.65 22.57
N ARG A 210 -12.67 -1.22 21.70
CA ARG A 210 -13.27 -2.05 20.63
C ARG A 210 -12.21 -2.57 19.67
N LEU A 211 -11.27 -1.71 19.25
CA LEU A 211 -10.12 -2.10 18.41
C LEU A 211 -9.27 -3.18 19.09
N LEU A 212 -8.87 -2.98 20.35
CA LEU A 212 -8.05 -3.94 21.09
C LEU A 212 -8.75 -5.29 21.28
N GLU A 213 -10.08 -5.30 21.42
CA GLU A 213 -10.88 -6.53 21.45
C GLU A 213 -10.81 -7.32 20.13
N ARG A 214 -10.82 -6.61 18.99
CA ARG A 214 -10.61 -7.25 17.67
C ARG A 214 -9.17 -7.75 17.53
N LEU A 215 -8.18 -6.93 17.86
CA LEU A 215 -6.75 -7.27 17.76
C LEU A 215 -6.36 -8.48 18.61
N ARG A 216 -6.99 -8.72 19.77
CA ARG A 216 -6.84 -9.94 20.60
C ARG A 216 -7.17 -11.25 19.89
N THR A 217 -7.88 -11.20 18.76
CA THR A 217 -8.36 -12.38 18.03
C THR A 217 -8.02 -12.32 16.53
N ALA A 218 -7.17 -11.36 16.14
CA ALA A 218 -6.62 -11.23 14.80
C ALA A 218 -5.38 -12.12 14.61
N ASP A 219 -5.08 -12.48 13.37
CA ASP A 219 -3.87 -13.19 12.98
C ASP A 219 -2.81 -12.28 12.39
N ALA A 220 -3.24 -11.19 11.72
CA ALA A 220 -2.37 -10.14 11.24
C ALA A 220 -2.92 -8.74 11.54
N PHE A 221 -2.01 -7.82 11.84
CA PHE A 221 -2.25 -6.38 11.91
C PHE A 221 -1.36 -5.70 10.87
N ILE A 222 -1.95 -4.99 9.92
CA ILE A 222 -1.24 -4.28 8.85
C ILE A 222 -1.28 -2.79 9.16
N GLN A 223 -0.14 -2.09 9.15
CA GLN A 223 -0.12 -0.63 9.17
C GLN A 223 0.62 -0.02 7.97
N GLY A 224 0.01 1.00 7.38
CA GLY A 224 0.58 1.82 6.28
C GLY A 224 1.01 3.23 6.73
N TYR A 225 1.36 3.39 8.01
CA TYR A 225 1.70 4.68 8.63
C TYR A 225 3.21 4.85 8.79
N ARG A 226 3.65 6.08 9.08
CA ARG A 226 5.07 6.36 9.37
C ARG A 226 5.51 5.58 10.63
N PRO A 227 6.77 5.11 10.69
CA PRO A 227 7.35 4.48 11.87
C PRO A 227 7.05 5.30 13.15
N GLY A 228 6.66 4.61 14.22
CA GLY A 228 6.28 5.21 15.50
C GLY A 228 4.89 5.85 15.55
N SER A 229 4.21 6.09 14.42
CA SER A 229 2.94 6.85 14.40
C SER A 229 1.81 6.16 15.19
N LEU A 230 1.66 4.83 15.10
CA LEU A 230 0.68 4.09 15.89
C LEU A 230 1.21 3.67 17.26
N ALA A 231 2.53 3.55 17.43
CA ALA A 231 3.18 3.32 18.72
C ALA A 231 2.89 4.47 19.71
N ALA A 232 2.82 5.72 19.23
CA ALA A 232 2.39 6.88 20.02
C ALA A 232 0.95 6.75 20.58
N HIS A 233 0.13 5.87 20.02
CA HIS A 233 -1.22 5.54 20.50
C HIS A 233 -1.29 4.21 21.25
N GLY A 234 -0.16 3.61 21.63
CA GLY A 234 -0.10 2.32 22.34
C GLY A 234 -0.40 1.11 21.47
N LEU A 235 -0.06 1.18 20.19
CA LEU A 235 -0.17 0.11 19.19
C LEU A 235 1.20 -0.22 18.58
N SER A 236 2.27 -0.22 19.41
CA SER A 236 3.58 -0.70 18.98
C SER A 236 3.59 -2.22 18.80
N PRO A 237 4.52 -2.80 18.01
CA PRO A 237 4.61 -4.26 17.86
C PRO A 237 4.77 -5.02 19.19
N ALA A 238 5.45 -4.43 20.18
CA ALA A 238 5.63 -5.03 21.50
C ALA A 238 4.34 -5.04 22.34
N GLU A 239 3.60 -3.93 22.35
CA GLU A 239 2.29 -3.84 23.03
C GLU A 239 1.25 -4.77 22.38
N LEU A 240 1.27 -4.84 21.05
CA LEU A 240 0.40 -5.70 20.28
C LEU A 240 0.70 -7.20 20.52
N ALA A 241 1.97 -7.61 20.53
CA ALA A 241 2.37 -8.98 20.85
C ALA A 241 2.05 -9.35 22.32
N ALA A 242 2.16 -8.40 23.25
CA ALA A 242 1.74 -8.61 24.64
C ALA A 242 0.21 -8.76 24.78
N ALA A 243 -0.57 -8.05 23.95
CA ALA A 243 -2.03 -8.16 23.93
C ALA A 243 -2.56 -9.39 23.15
N ASN A 244 -1.81 -9.87 22.16
CA ASN A 244 -2.11 -11.06 21.36
C ASN A 244 -0.82 -11.82 20.98
N PRO A 245 -0.38 -12.77 21.81
CA PRO A 245 0.73 -13.66 21.49
C PRO A 245 0.39 -14.55 20.28
N GLY A 246 1.01 -14.26 19.13
CA GLY A 246 0.76 -14.92 17.84
C GLY A 246 0.27 -13.97 16.74
N LEU A 247 0.17 -12.67 17.01
CA LEU A 247 -0.19 -11.68 15.99
C LEU A 247 0.99 -11.42 15.02
N VAL A 248 0.75 -11.47 13.71
CA VAL A 248 1.72 -10.94 12.74
C VAL A 248 1.55 -9.43 12.64
N VAL A 249 2.58 -8.65 12.92
CA VAL A 249 2.57 -7.18 12.80
C VAL A 249 3.33 -6.78 11.54
N ALA A 250 2.59 -6.32 10.54
CA ALA A 250 3.14 -5.94 9.24
C ALA A 250 3.21 -4.43 9.10
N ASN A 251 4.43 -3.89 8.99
CA ASN A 251 4.64 -2.45 8.87
C ASN A 251 5.07 -2.07 7.45
N LEU A 252 4.32 -1.16 6.84
CA LEU A 252 4.62 -0.61 5.53
C LEU A 252 4.88 0.90 5.66
N SER A 253 6.03 1.34 5.17
CA SER A 253 6.43 2.75 5.18
C SER A 253 7.10 3.17 3.86
N ALA A 254 7.36 4.47 3.71
CA ALA A 254 8.06 4.97 2.53
C ALA A 254 9.55 4.56 2.50
N PHE A 255 10.25 4.69 3.63
CA PHE A 255 11.71 4.62 3.67
C PHE A 255 12.28 3.54 4.60
N GLY A 256 11.44 2.84 5.36
CA GLY A 256 11.84 1.91 6.42
C GLY A 256 11.86 2.57 7.81
N PRO A 257 12.09 1.78 8.88
CA PRO A 257 12.15 2.28 10.25
C PRO A 257 13.44 3.07 10.56
N ASP A 258 14.53 2.76 9.87
CA ASP A 258 15.87 3.31 10.11
C ASP A 258 16.24 4.46 9.16
N GLY A 259 17.28 5.21 9.52
CA GLY A 259 17.88 6.24 8.66
C GLY A 259 17.22 7.63 8.73
N PRO A 260 17.84 8.65 8.09
CA PRO A 260 17.46 10.06 8.24
C PRO A 260 16.09 10.43 7.65
N TRP A 261 15.48 9.55 6.85
CA TRP A 261 14.17 9.78 6.22
C TRP A 261 13.05 8.89 6.80
N SER A 262 13.29 8.04 7.80
CA SER A 262 12.27 7.15 8.36
C SER A 262 10.99 7.88 8.81
N GLY A 263 11.14 9.05 9.43
CA GLY A 263 10.03 9.92 9.85
C GLY A 263 9.38 10.77 8.74
N ARG A 264 9.91 10.78 7.51
CA ARG A 264 9.39 11.61 6.41
C ARG A 264 8.08 11.03 5.85
N ARG A 265 7.23 11.90 5.28
CA ARG A 265 6.08 11.46 4.45
C ARG A 265 6.59 10.99 3.10
N GLY A 266 6.05 9.91 2.56
CA GLY A 266 6.36 9.46 1.20
C GLY A 266 5.22 8.67 0.58
N PHE A 267 5.21 8.67 -0.75
CA PHE A 267 4.27 7.97 -1.61
C PHE A 267 5.08 7.34 -2.75
N ASP A 268 4.63 6.23 -3.34
CA ASP A 268 5.38 5.45 -4.34
C ASP A 268 6.07 6.30 -5.43
N PRO A 269 5.40 7.26 -6.10
CA PRO A 269 6.02 8.10 -7.14
C PRO A 269 7.14 9.02 -6.62
N LEU A 270 7.05 9.45 -5.37
CA LEU A 270 8.02 10.35 -4.73
C LEU A 270 9.24 9.56 -4.29
N VAL A 271 9.03 8.34 -3.78
CA VAL A 271 10.09 7.41 -3.40
C VAL A 271 10.86 6.94 -4.64
N GLN A 272 10.17 6.68 -5.76
CA GLN A 272 10.79 6.52 -7.08
C GLN A 272 11.63 7.74 -7.47
N THR A 273 11.04 8.95 -7.39
CA THR A 273 11.72 10.20 -7.78
C THR A 273 13.04 10.41 -7.03
N CYS A 274 13.08 10.16 -5.71
CA CYS A 274 14.31 10.32 -4.93
C CYS A 274 15.28 9.13 -4.98
N SER A 275 15.05 8.14 -5.86
CA SER A 275 15.89 6.94 -6.01
C SER A 275 16.31 6.61 -7.45
N GLY A 276 16.08 7.53 -8.41
CA GLY A 276 16.41 7.30 -9.82
C GLY A 276 15.35 6.57 -10.63
N MET A 277 14.18 6.25 -10.04
CA MET A 277 13.07 5.62 -10.74
C MET A 277 11.97 6.64 -11.09
N ASN A 278 11.20 6.37 -12.15
CA ASN A 278 10.00 7.13 -12.51
C ASN A 278 8.90 6.24 -13.11
N LEU A 279 8.96 4.92 -12.85
CA LEU A 279 8.00 3.93 -13.30
C LEU A 279 7.19 3.42 -12.10
N TRP A 280 5.87 3.61 -12.17
CA TRP A 280 4.89 3.24 -11.15
C TRP A 280 4.91 1.75 -10.81
N THR A 281 5.01 1.39 -9.52
CA THR A 281 4.97 0.00 -9.07
C THR A 281 4.11 -0.18 -7.81
N THR A 282 2.91 -0.75 -7.95
CA THR A 282 2.11 -1.20 -6.77
C THR A 282 2.66 -2.48 -6.14
N ALA A 283 3.71 -3.06 -6.73
CA ALA A 283 4.33 -4.34 -6.38
C ALA A 283 4.61 -4.54 -4.87
N LEU A 284 4.91 -3.46 -4.13
CA LEU A 284 5.14 -3.51 -2.68
C LEU A 284 3.99 -4.19 -1.91
N GLY A 285 2.73 -4.01 -2.31
CA GLY A 285 1.62 -4.65 -1.61
C GLY A 285 1.65 -6.17 -1.67
N TYR A 286 2.03 -6.72 -2.82
CA TYR A 286 2.20 -8.16 -3.01
C TYR A 286 3.42 -8.71 -2.26
N PHE A 287 4.49 -7.93 -2.12
CA PHE A 287 5.61 -8.28 -1.23
C PHE A 287 5.18 -8.29 0.24
N LEU A 288 4.41 -7.30 0.71
CA LEU A 288 3.91 -7.29 2.09
C LEU A 288 2.97 -8.48 2.36
N ALA A 289 2.07 -8.82 1.43
CA ALA A 289 1.23 -10.01 1.54
C ALA A 289 2.05 -11.31 1.56
N SER A 290 3.16 -11.37 0.81
CA SER A 290 4.11 -12.48 0.81
C SER A 290 4.86 -12.59 2.15
N GLY A 291 5.34 -11.47 2.70
CA GLY A 291 5.97 -11.41 4.02
C GLY A 291 5.01 -11.74 5.18
N ILE A 292 3.76 -11.27 5.13
CA ILE A 292 2.69 -11.66 6.08
C ILE A 292 2.44 -13.16 5.99
N SER A 293 2.34 -13.71 4.78
CA SER A 293 2.22 -15.15 4.59
C SER A 293 3.41 -15.86 5.24
N ALA A 294 4.65 -15.51 4.85
CA ALA A 294 5.88 -16.07 5.40
C ALA A 294 5.89 -16.07 6.95
N ALA A 295 5.55 -14.94 7.57
CA ALA A 295 5.35 -14.79 9.01
C ALA A 295 4.31 -15.77 9.59
N LEU A 296 3.13 -15.89 8.96
CA LEU A 296 2.06 -16.81 9.39
C LEU A 296 2.46 -18.30 9.28
N HIS A 297 3.33 -18.68 8.34
CA HIS A 297 3.87 -20.04 8.29
C HIS A 297 4.88 -20.27 9.41
N LYS A 298 5.86 -19.37 9.60
CA LYS A 298 6.83 -19.48 10.69
C LYS A 298 6.12 -19.52 12.05
N ARG A 299 5.06 -18.73 12.22
CA ARG A 299 4.13 -18.81 13.34
C ARG A 299 3.55 -20.22 13.53
N ALA A 300 3.05 -20.84 12.46
CA ALA A 300 2.41 -22.16 12.51
C ALA A 300 3.40 -23.32 12.71
N THR A 301 4.67 -23.17 12.31
CA THR A 301 5.70 -24.22 12.41
C THR A 301 6.64 -24.07 13.61
N GLU A 302 6.92 -22.84 14.05
CA GLU A 302 7.91 -22.53 15.09
C GLU A 302 7.28 -21.92 16.36
N GLY A 303 6.03 -21.46 16.30
CA GLY A 303 5.50 -20.43 17.19
C GLY A 303 6.03 -19.04 16.81
N GLY A 304 5.27 -17.99 17.13
CA GLY A 304 5.62 -16.60 16.84
C GLY A 304 4.45 -15.65 16.67
N SER A 305 4.37 -14.56 17.45
CA SER A 305 4.07 -13.27 16.81
C SER A 305 5.27 -12.99 15.90
N TRP A 306 5.07 -12.34 14.76
CA TRP A 306 6.18 -12.03 13.86
C TRP A 306 6.03 -10.62 13.31
N ILE A 307 7.13 -9.88 13.20
CA ILE A 307 7.14 -8.63 12.45
C ILE A 307 7.45 -8.93 10.98
N ALA A 308 6.70 -8.30 10.07
CA ALA A 308 6.95 -8.30 8.63
C ALA A 308 7.11 -6.85 8.16
N ASP A 309 8.35 -6.37 8.10
CA ASP A 309 8.66 -4.99 7.69
C ASP A 309 8.94 -4.90 6.18
N ALA A 310 8.29 -3.94 5.52
CA ALA A 310 8.57 -3.59 4.13
C ALA A 310 8.54 -2.07 3.90
N SER A 311 9.25 -1.61 2.86
CA SER A 311 9.21 -0.20 2.46
C SER A 311 9.30 -0.01 0.95
N LEU A 312 8.78 1.12 0.47
CA LEU A 312 8.87 1.52 -0.93
C LEU A 312 10.34 1.63 -1.37
N ALA A 313 11.18 2.27 -0.56
CA ALA A 313 12.62 2.37 -0.77
C ALA A 313 13.32 1.00 -0.87
N GLY A 314 12.90 0.02 -0.06
CA GLY A 314 13.50 -1.32 -0.04
C GLY A 314 13.08 -2.17 -1.23
N VAL A 315 11.79 -2.17 -1.57
CA VAL A 315 11.26 -2.91 -2.71
C VAL A 315 11.89 -2.46 -4.03
N MET A 316 12.16 -1.17 -4.25
CA MET A 316 12.77 -0.69 -5.50
C MET A 316 14.15 -1.27 -5.80
N LYS A 317 14.90 -1.75 -4.80
CA LYS A 317 16.14 -2.49 -5.04
C LYS A 317 15.90 -3.79 -5.82
N TYR A 318 14.74 -4.43 -5.66
CA TYR A 318 14.41 -5.67 -6.35
C TYR A 318 14.19 -5.47 -7.87
N PRO A 319 13.28 -4.60 -8.37
CA PRO A 319 13.18 -4.33 -9.80
C PRO A 319 14.49 -3.86 -10.44
N ARG A 320 15.31 -3.08 -9.73
CA ARG A 320 16.64 -2.67 -10.21
C ARG A 320 17.60 -3.86 -10.35
N SER A 321 17.55 -4.83 -9.43
CA SER A 321 18.36 -6.06 -9.48
C SER A 321 18.01 -7.01 -10.63
N LEU A 322 16.81 -6.89 -11.23
CA LEU A 322 16.41 -7.64 -12.43
C LEU A 322 17.11 -7.14 -13.72
N GLY A 323 17.84 -6.02 -13.64
CA GLY A 323 18.50 -5.40 -14.77
C GLY A 323 17.56 -4.53 -15.62
N GLN A 324 18.08 -4.03 -16.74
CA GLN A 324 17.34 -3.20 -17.70
C GLN A 324 17.52 -3.74 -19.11
N TYR A 325 16.49 -3.55 -19.95
CA TYR A 325 16.59 -3.85 -21.38
C TYR A 325 17.50 -2.81 -22.05
N ALA A 326 18.70 -3.25 -22.47
CA ALA A 326 19.69 -2.37 -23.09
C ALA A 326 19.09 -1.60 -24.29
N GLY A 327 19.30 -0.28 -24.30
CA GLY A 327 18.79 0.60 -25.36
C GLY A 327 17.30 0.89 -25.32
N LYS A 328 16.54 0.42 -24.32
CA LYS A 328 15.12 0.76 -24.14
C LYS A 328 14.90 1.59 -22.88
N THR A 329 14.00 2.56 -22.99
CA THR A 329 13.52 3.40 -21.89
C THR A 329 12.15 2.96 -21.40
N GLY A 330 11.78 3.38 -20.19
CA GLY A 330 10.42 3.16 -19.66
C GLY A 330 9.31 3.83 -20.48
N PHE A 331 9.64 4.85 -21.28
CA PHE A 331 8.69 5.56 -22.14
C PHE A 331 8.30 4.77 -23.40
N GLU A 332 9.09 3.76 -23.77
CA GLU A 332 8.81 2.84 -24.89
C GLU A 332 8.05 1.58 -24.44
N ALA A 333 7.75 1.46 -23.14
CA ALA A 333 6.95 0.35 -22.64
C ALA A 333 5.48 0.53 -23.06
N HIS A 334 4.95 -0.44 -23.81
CA HIS A 334 3.53 -0.47 -24.15
C HIS A 334 2.67 -0.58 -22.89
N ASP A 335 1.59 0.21 -22.79
CA ASP A 335 0.64 -0.01 -21.71
C ASP A 335 -0.25 -1.23 -21.98
N ILE A 336 0.15 -2.33 -21.34
CA ILE A 336 -0.53 -3.63 -21.30
C ILE A 336 -1.99 -3.59 -20.85
N THR A 337 -2.46 -2.49 -20.26
CA THR A 337 -3.87 -2.36 -19.84
C THR A 337 -4.81 -2.02 -20.98
N ASN A 338 -4.27 -1.62 -22.13
CA ASN A 338 -5.06 -1.32 -23.32
C ASN A 338 -5.59 -2.63 -23.93
N ASN A 339 -6.89 -2.66 -24.26
CA ASN A 339 -7.56 -3.79 -24.92
C ASN A 339 -7.47 -5.12 -24.16
N LEU A 340 -7.51 -5.08 -22.82
CA LEU A 340 -7.63 -6.30 -21.99
C LEU A 340 -8.90 -7.08 -22.38
N PRO A 341 -8.82 -8.42 -22.55
CA PRO A 341 -9.97 -9.19 -22.99
C PRO A 341 -11.01 -9.30 -21.87
N GLU A 342 -12.28 -9.21 -22.25
CA GLU A 342 -13.42 -9.03 -21.32
C GLU A 342 -13.58 -10.20 -20.33
N ASN A 343 -13.07 -11.39 -20.66
CA ASN A 343 -13.08 -12.56 -19.78
C ASN A 343 -12.15 -12.44 -18.55
N LEU A 344 -11.28 -11.43 -18.48
CA LEU A 344 -10.50 -11.11 -17.27
C LEU A 344 -11.30 -10.30 -16.25
N PHE A 345 -12.43 -9.72 -16.65
CA PHE A 345 -13.26 -8.89 -15.79
C PHE A 345 -14.40 -9.68 -15.16
N GLN A 346 -14.92 -9.16 -14.06
CA GLN A 346 -16.16 -9.57 -13.42
C GLN A 346 -17.01 -8.32 -13.18
N ARG A 347 -18.34 -8.50 -13.10
CA ARG A 347 -19.28 -7.47 -12.67
C ARG A 347 -20.02 -7.93 -11.41
N ARG A 348 -20.16 -7.06 -10.42
CA ARG A 348 -21.04 -7.25 -9.25
C ARG A 348 -21.71 -5.93 -8.88
N GLU A 349 -22.88 -6.01 -8.29
CA GLU A 349 -23.55 -4.86 -7.68
C GLU A 349 -22.80 -4.45 -6.40
N THR A 350 -22.78 -3.14 -6.10
CA THR A 350 -22.14 -2.55 -4.91
C THR A 350 -22.99 -1.38 -4.41
N ASP A 351 -22.69 -0.82 -3.24
CA ASP A 351 -23.34 0.41 -2.75
C ASP A 351 -23.13 1.62 -3.70
N PHE A 352 -22.14 1.54 -4.59
CA PHE A 352 -21.85 2.57 -5.60
C PHE A 352 -22.49 2.27 -6.96
N GLY A 353 -23.23 1.17 -7.08
CA GLY A 353 -23.82 0.66 -8.32
C GLY A 353 -23.04 -0.51 -8.94
N MET A 354 -23.52 -0.98 -10.09
CA MET A 354 -22.90 -2.04 -10.90
C MET A 354 -21.43 -1.72 -11.20
N THR A 355 -20.52 -2.50 -10.63
CA THR A 355 -19.07 -2.30 -10.73
C THR A 355 -18.45 -3.41 -11.57
N LYS A 356 -17.78 -3.04 -12.67
CA LYS A 356 -16.85 -3.91 -13.40
C LYS A 356 -15.49 -3.82 -12.74
N TYR A 357 -14.80 -4.93 -12.56
CA TYR A 357 -13.42 -4.95 -12.04
C TYR A 357 -12.64 -6.13 -12.61
N LEU A 358 -11.31 -6.02 -12.63
CA LEU A 358 -10.43 -7.12 -13.02
C LEU A 358 -10.45 -8.21 -11.94
N LYS A 359 -10.65 -9.47 -12.33
CA LYS A 359 -10.55 -10.61 -11.40
C LYS A 359 -9.14 -10.73 -10.81
N HIS A 360 -9.00 -11.46 -9.71
CA HIS A 360 -7.68 -11.86 -9.23
C HIS A 360 -6.97 -12.73 -10.28
N SER A 361 -5.65 -12.57 -10.40
CA SER A 361 -4.85 -13.18 -11.47
C SER A 361 -4.26 -14.54 -11.14
N ALA A 362 -4.09 -14.89 -9.86
CA ALA A 362 -3.67 -16.23 -9.48
C ALA A 362 -4.86 -17.20 -9.48
N THR A 363 -4.64 -18.43 -9.91
CA THR A 363 -5.53 -19.57 -9.64
C THR A 363 -4.78 -20.64 -8.85
N VAL A 364 -5.51 -21.38 -8.01
CA VAL A 364 -4.96 -22.49 -7.23
C VAL A 364 -5.78 -23.75 -7.54
N GLU A 365 -5.13 -24.90 -7.61
CA GLU A 365 -5.80 -26.17 -7.86
C GLU A 365 -6.91 -26.43 -6.82
N GLY A 366 -8.16 -26.54 -7.29
CA GLY A 366 -9.35 -26.70 -6.46
C GLY A 366 -9.89 -25.41 -5.81
N HIS A 367 -9.31 -24.24 -6.07
CA HIS A 367 -9.77 -22.96 -5.51
C HIS A 367 -9.47 -21.78 -6.45
N GLU A 368 -10.53 -21.09 -6.91
CA GLU A 368 -10.41 -19.81 -7.60
C GLU A 368 -10.42 -18.68 -6.56
N PRO A 369 -9.29 -17.99 -6.29
CA PRO A 369 -9.27 -16.86 -5.38
C PRO A 369 -10.00 -15.66 -5.99
N GLY A 370 -10.64 -14.88 -5.15
CA GLY A 370 -11.44 -13.73 -5.55
C GLY A 370 -12.12 -13.07 -4.34
N TRP A 371 -12.89 -12.02 -4.62
CA TRP A 371 -13.52 -11.22 -3.58
C TRP A 371 -15.03 -11.46 -3.55
N ASP A 372 -15.53 -11.95 -2.42
CA ASP A 372 -16.97 -12.10 -2.21
C ASP A 372 -17.61 -10.91 -1.50
N VAL A 373 -16.89 -10.28 -0.56
CA VAL A 373 -17.28 -9.00 0.01
C VAL A 373 -16.98 -7.90 -1.00
N MET A 374 -18.02 -7.16 -1.42
CA MET A 374 -17.88 -5.99 -2.29
C MET A 374 -17.77 -4.69 -1.47
N PRO A 375 -17.15 -3.62 -2.02
CA PRO A 375 -16.99 -2.36 -1.33
C PRO A 375 -18.35 -1.72 -1.04
N LYS A 376 -18.46 -1.15 0.15
CA LYS A 376 -19.62 -0.41 0.63
C LYS A 376 -19.27 1.04 0.90
N ILE A 377 -20.27 1.86 1.20
CA ILE A 377 -20.05 3.17 1.81
C ILE A 377 -19.30 2.96 3.15
N SER A 378 -18.15 3.62 3.31
CA SER A 378 -17.28 3.43 4.47
C SER A 378 -18.00 3.70 5.79
N GLY A 379 -17.84 2.81 6.78
CA GLY A 379 -18.50 2.90 8.08
C GLY A 379 -19.86 2.23 8.17
N THR A 380 -20.35 1.58 7.11
CA THR A 380 -21.58 0.77 7.14
C THR A 380 -21.37 -0.67 7.64
N ASP A 381 -20.12 -1.13 7.76
CA ASP A 381 -19.80 -2.46 8.29
C ASP A 381 -19.58 -2.44 9.81
N GLU A 382 -20.05 -3.50 10.47
CA GLU A 382 -19.86 -3.73 11.90
C GLU A 382 -18.45 -4.29 12.23
N PRO A 383 -17.78 -3.82 13.30
CA PRO A 383 -16.48 -4.33 13.75
C PRO A 383 -16.61 -5.68 14.47
N ARG A 384 -16.93 -6.72 13.69
CA ARG A 384 -17.02 -8.12 14.13
C ARG A 384 -16.40 -9.03 13.07
N TRP A 385 -15.88 -10.19 13.46
CA TRP A 385 -15.44 -11.20 12.49
C TRP A 385 -16.64 -11.87 11.78
N LEU A 386 -16.42 -12.40 10.59
CA LEU A 386 -17.28 -13.39 9.96
C LEU A 386 -17.24 -14.68 10.81
N SER A 387 -18.42 -15.26 11.03
CA SER A 387 -18.66 -16.43 11.89
C SER A 387 -18.23 -17.74 11.24
#